data_AF-A0A3D5T7L2-F1
#
_entry.id   AF-A0A3D5T7L2-F1
#
_cell.length_a   1.000
_cell.length_b   1.000
_cell.length_c   1.000
_cell.angle_alpha   90.00
_cell.angle_beta   90.00
_cell.angle_gamma   90.00
#
_symmetry.space_group_name_H-M   'P 1'
#
loop_
_entity.id
_entity.type
_entity.pdbx_description
1 polymer ?
#
loop_
_entity_poly.entity_id
_entity_poly.type
_entity_poly.pdbx_seq_one_letter_code
_entity_poly.pdbx_strand_id
1 'polypeptide(L)'
;MENRKLFYCRHGLAGFLSVCVLLVFLKNPVLAADSFSVMEWNRELQALESLGRKAGNEIMSEQHTQTVTGQIPKSYDPRQKQMVTPVRDQGDLALCWDYAGIALMESALLIKGYRGADVDLSELHGAYAAYHLQADGCSFSQFCRRTNTRTAVFEAALAGMGPVPETEVPMRQITDDFMLPEQELYRQQYKVLSVGTQPLADADACKRRILQTGGLMISYYSYGLYYRDRADGSGDSSYYFPYVTKRLNHTVEVVGWDDTYGAEHFVKKPQKDGAWLVKNSWGQKGYQGVGSGFYWISYEDGSLQKQLVLSVQMSEKLVQIKPPAAESSRQEEKQGEEEKVNSDPPPTWEERKECALWQMPVIEEIQPGRKHAVGDRLSMQRKLVNLF
;
A
#
# COMPACT_ATOMS: atom_id res chain seq x y z
N MET A 1 -73.43 9.80 -11.76
CA MET A 1 -72.38 10.66 -12.37
C MET A 1 -71.65 11.31 -11.20
N GLU A 2 -70.57 10.67 -10.74
CA GLU A 2 -69.17 11.06 -11.01
C GLU A 2 -68.69 12.13 -10.01
N ASN A 3 -67.83 11.87 -9.00
CA ASN A 3 -66.49 11.27 -8.95
C ASN A 3 -65.36 12.26 -9.34
N ARG A 4 -64.22 12.23 -8.61
CA ARG A 4 -63.04 13.16 -8.59
C ARG A 4 -63.23 14.45 -7.77
N LYS A 5 -62.36 14.87 -6.84
CA LYS A 5 -60.89 14.72 -6.75
C LYS A 5 -60.42 14.55 -5.30
N LEU A 6 -59.73 13.45 -5.01
CA LEU A 6 -59.06 13.19 -3.73
C LEU A 6 -57.61 12.78 -4.02
N PHE A 7 -56.80 13.74 -4.46
CA PHE A 7 -55.37 13.56 -4.78
C PHE A 7 -54.63 14.89 -4.61
N TYR A 8 -53.75 14.97 -3.61
CA TYR A 8 -52.43 15.63 -3.60
C TYR A 8 -51.93 15.86 -2.16
N CYS A 9 -51.47 14.78 -1.49
CA CYS A 9 -50.55 14.86 -0.35
C CYS A 9 -49.90 13.48 -0.09
N ARG A 10 -49.11 12.99 -1.04
CA ARG A 10 -48.37 11.71 -0.88
C ARG A 10 -47.01 11.64 -1.59
N HIS A 11 -46.41 12.79 -1.92
CA HIS A 11 -45.11 12.86 -2.62
C HIS A 11 -44.00 13.61 -1.85
N GLY A 12 -44.28 14.19 -0.68
CA GLY A 12 -43.25 14.88 0.13
C GLY A 12 -42.23 13.94 0.79
N LEU A 13 -42.67 12.82 1.37
CA LEU A 13 -41.78 11.93 2.15
C LEU A 13 -40.86 11.04 1.28
N ALA A 14 -41.33 10.63 0.09
CA ALA A 14 -40.57 9.71 -0.77
C ALA A 14 -39.33 10.39 -1.40
N GLY A 15 -39.42 11.68 -1.71
CA GLY A 15 -38.29 12.44 -2.26
C GLY A 15 -37.14 12.60 -1.26
N PHE A 16 -37.45 12.95 -0.01
CA PHE A 16 -36.44 13.13 1.04
C PHE A 16 -35.72 11.83 1.39
N LEU A 17 -36.44 10.71 1.53
CA LEU A 17 -35.84 9.40 1.76
C LEU A 17 -34.94 8.97 0.59
N SER A 18 -35.36 9.20 -0.66
CA SER A 18 -34.55 8.88 -1.84
C SER A 18 -33.24 9.67 -1.88
N VAL A 19 -33.27 10.98 -1.61
CA VAL A 19 -32.06 11.83 -1.62
C VAL A 19 -31.10 11.48 -0.48
N CYS A 20 -31.59 11.23 0.75
CA CYS A 20 -30.73 10.79 1.84
C CYS A 20 -30.08 9.42 1.57
N VAL A 21 -30.83 8.48 0.97
CA VAL A 21 -30.29 7.18 0.58
C VAL A 21 -29.24 7.31 -0.53
N LEU A 22 -29.47 8.13 -1.55
CA LEU A 22 -28.48 8.43 -2.61
C LEU A 22 -27.21 9.12 -2.07
N LEU A 23 -27.34 10.06 -1.13
CA LEU A 23 -26.18 10.74 -0.53
C LEU A 23 -25.31 9.82 0.34
N VAL A 24 -25.91 8.81 0.99
CA VAL A 24 -25.15 7.76 1.70
C VAL A 24 -24.43 6.82 0.72
N PHE A 25 -24.97 6.59 -0.48
CA PHE A 25 -24.30 5.80 -1.51
C PHE A 25 -23.16 6.53 -2.23
N LEU A 26 -23.18 7.86 -2.30
CA LEU A 26 -22.19 8.67 -3.03
C LEU A 26 -20.84 8.88 -2.31
N LYS A 27 -20.67 8.36 -1.09
CA LYS A 27 -19.44 8.54 -0.28
C LYS A 27 -18.91 7.26 0.37
N ASN A 28 -19.16 6.10 -0.24
CA ASN A 28 -18.66 4.82 0.29
C ASN A 28 -17.51 4.29 -0.58
N PRO A 29 -16.23 4.50 -0.22
CA PRO A 29 -15.08 4.08 -1.05
C PRO A 29 -15.03 2.57 -1.34
N VAL A 30 -15.66 1.75 -0.51
CA VAL A 30 -15.84 0.30 -0.73
C VAL A 30 -16.62 -0.01 -2.01
N LEU A 31 -17.44 0.92 -2.51
CA LEU A 31 -18.21 0.77 -3.75
C LEU A 31 -17.43 1.21 -5.00
N ALA A 32 -16.30 1.91 -4.85
CA ALA A 32 -15.44 2.31 -5.96
C ALA A 32 -14.51 1.17 -6.42
N ALA A 33 -14.04 0.34 -5.49
CA ALA A 33 -13.08 -0.72 -5.76
C ALA A 33 -13.71 -1.98 -6.39
N ASP A 34 -13.12 -2.46 -7.49
CA ASP A 34 -13.43 -3.76 -8.09
C ASP A 34 -13.19 -4.90 -7.09
N SER A 35 -14.11 -5.86 -7.05
CA SER A 35 -14.04 -7.01 -6.14
C SER A 35 -13.39 -8.23 -6.77
N PHE A 36 -12.61 -8.98 -5.99
CA PHE A 36 -11.84 -10.15 -6.42
C PHE A 36 -12.13 -11.37 -5.55
N SER A 37 -11.53 -12.51 -5.86
CA SER A 37 -11.72 -13.75 -5.09
C SER A 37 -10.59 -14.06 -4.11
N VAL A 38 -10.93 -14.80 -3.05
CA VAL A 38 -9.97 -15.40 -2.09
C VAL A 38 -8.90 -16.25 -2.81
N MET A 39 -9.24 -16.87 -3.95
CA MET A 39 -8.29 -17.68 -4.73
C MET A 39 -7.29 -16.81 -5.49
N GLU A 40 -7.72 -15.66 -6.03
CA GLU A 40 -6.84 -14.68 -6.69
C GLU A 40 -5.90 -14.05 -5.67
N TRP A 41 -6.44 -13.60 -4.52
CA TRP A 41 -5.67 -13.09 -3.39
C TRP A 41 -4.57 -14.06 -2.95
N ASN A 42 -4.92 -15.30 -2.60
CA ASN A 42 -3.94 -16.29 -2.14
C ASN A 42 -2.88 -16.61 -3.22
N ARG A 43 -3.27 -16.66 -4.50
CA ARG A 43 -2.35 -16.94 -5.61
C ARG A 43 -1.35 -15.81 -5.81
N GLU A 44 -1.79 -14.56 -5.73
CA GLU A 44 -0.92 -13.39 -5.88
C GLU A 44 0.02 -13.22 -4.70
N LEU A 45 -0.47 -13.45 -3.47
CA LEU A 45 0.41 -13.50 -2.29
C LEU A 45 1.54 -14.53 -2.45
N GLN A 46 1.24 -15.74 -2.94
CA GLN A 46 2.25 -16.77 -3.21
C GLN A 46 3.21 -16.38 -4.35
N ALA A 47 2.70 -15.73 -5.40
CA ALA A 47 3.53 -15.23 -6.50
C ALA A 47 4.48 -14.12 -6.02
N LEU A 48 3.98 -13.16 -5.25
CA LEU A 48 4.73 -12.06 -4.66
C LEU A 48 5.82 -12.55 -3.71
N GLU A 49 5.54 -13.55 -2.86
CA GLU A 49 6.57 -14.17 -2.03
C GLU A 49 7.67 -14.84 -2.87
N SER A 50 7.31 -15.47 -3.99
CA SER A 50 8.30 -16.05 -4.90
C SER A 50 9.18 -14.99 -5.61
N LEU A 51 8.65 -13.78 -5.83
CA LEU A 51 9.40 -12.64 -6.34
C LEU A 51 10.31 -12.04 -5.25
N GLY A 52 9.76 -11.80 -4.06
CA GLY A 52 10.49 -11.27 -2.91
C GLY A 52 11.66 -12.15 -2.49
N ARG A 53 11.53 -13.49 -2.52
CA ARG A 53 12.64 -14.41 -2.26
C ARG A 53 13.77 -14.31 -3.29
N LYS A 54 13.47 -13.98 -4.55
CA LYS A 54 14.51 -13.77 -5.58
C LYS A 54 15.27 -12.47 -5.33
N ALA A 55 14.55 -11.38 -5.05
CA ALA A 55 15.14 -10.09 -4.74
C ALA A 55 15.97 -10.13 -3.43
N GLY A 56 15.43 -10.70 -2.36
CA GLY A 56 16.11 -10.81 -1.06
C GLY A 56 17.41 -11.63 -1.11
N ASN A 57 17.47 -12.68 -1.95
CA ASN A 57 18.68 -13.47 -2.16
C ASN A 57 19.81 -12.69 -2.88
N GLU A 58 19.51 -11.60 -3.58
CA GLU A 58 20.52 -10.70 -4.14
C GLU A 58 21.00 -9.62 -3.14
N ILE A 59 20.33 -9.47 -1.98
CA ILE A 59 20.52 -8.34 -1.05
C ILE A 59 21.02 -8.75 0.34
N MET A 60 20.87 -10.02 0.76
CA MET A 60 21.06 -10.43 2.16
C MET A 60 22.21 -11.42 2.39
N SER A 61 23.31 -10.91 2.96
CA SER A 61 24.01 -11.63 4.03
C SER A 61 23.47 -11.15 5.39
N GLU A 62 23.37 -12.07 6.35
CA GLU A 62 22.95 -11.86 7.74
C GLU A 62 21.52 -11.29 7.99
N GLN A 63 20.59 -12.16 8.38
CA GLN A 63 19.47 -11.77 9.25
C GLN A 63 19.52 -12.54 10.57
N HIS A 64 19.49 -11.79 11.67
CA HIS A 64 19.29 -12.35 13.00
C HIS A 64 17.80 -12.34 13.33
N THR A 65 17.10 -13.44 13.03
CA THR A 65 15.68 -13.61 13.38
C THR A 65 15.51 -13.56 14.89
N GLN A 66 15.06 -12.42 15.43
CA GLN A 66 14.67 -12.33 16.84
C GLN A 66 13.45 -13.23 17.06
N THR A 67 13.72 -14.43 17.59
CA THR A 67 12.69 -15.37 17.99
C THR A 67 12.00 -14.79 19.21
N VAL A 68 10.75 -14.34 19.05
CA VAL A 68 9.90 -13.91 20.16
C VAL A 68 9.51 -15.17 20.96
N THR A 69 10.33 -15.52 21.95
CA THR A 69 10.15 -16.71 22.82
C THR A 69 9.22 -16.46 24.01
N GLY A 70 8.73 -15.23 24.17
CA GLY A 70 7.75 -14.88 25.21
C GLY A 70 6.35 -15.43 24.92
N GLN A 71 5.54 -15.55 25.97
CA GLN A 71 4.10 -15.81 25.80
C GLN A 71 3.45 -14.68 24.98
N ILE A 72 2.63 -15.05 24.01
CA ILE A 72 1.81 -14.08 23.25
C ILE A 72 0.81 -13.45 24.23
N PRO A 73 0.72 -12.11 24.33
CA PRO A 73 -0.25 -11.48 25.19
C PRO A 73 -1.67 -11.68 24.65
N LYS A 74 -2.67 -11.74 25.53
CA LYS A 74 -4.09 -11.87 25.13
C LYS A 74 -4.59 -10.69 24.29
N SER A 75 -3.99 -9.52 24.45
CA SER A 75 -4.27 -8.35 23.63
C SER A 75 -3.00 -7.56 23.34
N TYR A 76 -3.00 -6.88 22.20
CA TYR A 76 -1.95 -5.97 21.76
C TYR A 76 -2.60 -4.82 20.98
N ASP A 77 -2.44 -3.61 21.50
CA ASP A 77 -2.83 -2.37 20.84
C ASP A 77 -1.58 -1.47 20.70
N PRO A 78 -1.06 -1.22 19.49
CA PRO A 78 0.14 -0.42 19.28
C PRO A 78 -0.10 1.09 19.42
N ARG A 79 -1.36 1.57 19.43
CA ARG A 79 -1.69 3.00 19.33
C ARG A 79 -1.20 3.80 20.53
N GLN A 80 -1.42 3.29 21.74
CA GLN A 80 -0.93 3.92 22.98
C GLN A 80 0.61 3.99 23.06
N LYS A 81 1.31 3.12 22.31
CA LYS A 81 2.77 3.07 22.26
C LYS A 81 3.38 3.86 21.09
N GLN A 82 2.54 4.50 20.26
CA GLN A 82 2.96 5.14 19.01
C GLN A 82 3.72 4.16 18.08
N MET A 83 3.31 2.89 18.10
CA MET A 83 3.86 1.81 17.25
C MET A 83 2.97 1.54 16.03
N VAL A 84 2.16 2.53 15.64
CA VAL A 84 1.38 2.57 14.39
C VAL A 84 1.21 4.04 13.99
N THR A 85 1.22 4.32 12.70
CA THR A 85 1.05 5.67 12.14
C THR A 85 -0.42 6.12 12.16
N PRO A 86 -0.71 7.43 12.07
CA PRO A 86 -2.09 7.93 12.05
C PRO A 86 -2.88 7.41 10.83
N VAL A 87 -4.20 7.33 10.97
CA VAL A 87 -5.08 6.96 9.85
C VAL A 87 -5.09 8.05 8.78
N ARG A 88 -4.98 7.61 7.52
CA ARG A 88 -5.03 8.41 6.28
C ARG A 88 -6.43 8.28 5.63
N ASP A 89 -6.72 9.06 4.60
CA ASP A 89 -8.04 9.12 3.97
C ASP A 89 -7.96 9.02 2.44
N GLN A 90 -8.38 7.87 1.89
CA GLN A 90 -8.44 7.62 0.44
C GLN A 90 -9.58 8.38 -0.26
N GLY A 91 -10.47 9.04 0.49
CA GLY A 91 -11.58 9.82 -0.06
C GLY A 91 -12.53 8.99 -0.92
N ASP A 92 -12.66 9.35 -2.19
CA ASP A 92 -13.52 8.70 -3.19
C ASP A 92 -12.75 7.77 -4.14
N LEU A 93 -11.51 7.43 -3.80
CA LEU A 93 -10.63 6.56 -4.58
C LEU A 93 -10.77 5.08 -4.17
N ALA A 94 -10.38 4.18 -5.06
CA ALA A 94 -10.35 2.72 -4.89
C ALA A 94 -9.01 2.19 -4.30
N LEU A 95 -8.18 3.07 -3.71
CA LEU A 95 -6.79 2.81 -3.33
C LEU A 95 -6.58 2.09 -1.99
N CYS A 96 -7.56 1.35 -1.46
CA CYS A 96 -7.41 0.70 -0.15
C CYS A 96 -6.27 -0.32 -0.08
N TRP A 97 -5.94 -0.96 -1.21
CA TRP A 97 -4.79 -1.86 -1.35
C TRP A 97 -3.46 -1.14 -1.20
N ASP A 98 -3.35 0.07 -1.74
CA ASP A 98 -2.15 0.89 -1.70
C ASP A 98 -1.94 1.45 -0.29
N TYR A 99 -2.97 2.11 0.26
CA TYR A 99 -2.96 2.63 1.63
C TYR A 99 -2.67 1.55 2.67
N ALA A 100 -3.22 0.34 2.53
CA ALA A 100 -2.92 -0.77 3.43
C ALA A 100 -1.49 -1.31 3.24
N GLY A 101 -0.97 -1.30 2.01
CA GLY A 101 0.41 -1.72 1.72
C GLY A 101 1.44 -0.73 2.25
N ILE A 102 1.22 0.57 2.01
CA ILE A 102 2.04 1.67 2.53
C ILE A 102 2.02 1.69 4.06
N ALA A 103 0.84 1.62 4.69
CA ALA A 103 0.72 1.53 6.15
C ALA A 103 1.51 0.33 6.74
N LEU A 104 1.48 -0.83 6.07
CA LEU A 104 2.27 -1.98 6.49
C LEU A 104 3.79 -1.75 6.37
N MET A 105 4.26 -1.03 5.35
CA MET A 105 5.66 -0.61 5.23
C MET A 105 6.04 0.36 6.35
N GLU A 106 5.19 1.33 6.67
CA GLU A 106 5.38 2.26 7.79
C GLU A 106 5.49 1.52 9.14
N SER A 107 4.60 0.55 9.40
CA SER A 107 4.64 -0.28 10.61
C SER A 107 5.93 -1.10 10.72
N ALA A 108 6.46 -1.63 9.61
CA ALA A 108 7.74 -2.32 9.59
C ALA A 108 8.93 -1.37 9.88
N LEU A 109 8.88 -0.13 9.42
CA LEU A 109 9.86 0.91 9.75
C LEU A 109 9.72 1.40 11.21
N LEU A 110 8.51 1.46 11.75
CA LEU A 110 8.26 1.76 13.16
C LEU A 110 8.89 0.73 14.11
N ILE A 111 8.83 -0.56 13.77
CA ILE A 111 9.53 -1.64 14.51
C ILE A 111 11.06 -1.43 14.50
N LYS A 112 11.62 -0.95 13.39
CA LYS A 112 13.04 -0.62 13.25
C LYS A 112 13.47 0.67 13.97
N GLY A 113 12.53 1.45 14.50
CA GLY A 113 12.81 2.68 15.26
C GLY A 113 12.71 3.99 14.46
N TYR A 114 12.39 3.94 13.16
CA TYR A 114 12.14 5.14 12.35
C TYR A 114 10.89 5.88 12.81
N ARG A 115 10.87 7.22 12.76
CA ARG A 115 9.77 8.08 13.27
C ARG A 115 9.64 9.37 12.46
N GLY A 116 8.49 10.03 12.57
CA GLY A 116 8.23 11.29 11.86
C GLY A 116 8.12 11.07 10.34
N ALA A 117 8.72 11.96 9.54
CA ALA A 117 8.67 11.89 8.07
C ALA A 117 9.29 10.61 7.49
N ASP A 118 10.13 9.90 8.24
CA ASP A 118 10.71 8.61 7.83
C ASP A 118 9.68 7.46 7.78
N VAL A 119 8.52 7.65 8.39
CA VAL A 119 7.39 6.71 8.44
C VAL A 119 6.08 7.36 8.00
N ASP A 120 6.17 8.41 7.20
CA ASP A 120 5.03 9.02 6.50
C ASP A 120 5.31 8.80 5.02
N LEU A 121 4.81 7.69 4.47
CA LEU A 121 5.17 7.20 3.13
C LEU A 121 4.09 7.56 2.11
N SER A 122 4.51 7.85 0.86
CA SER A 122 3.60 8.36 -0.17
C SER A 122 2.72 7.26 -0.80
N GLU A 123 1.42 7.32 -0.52
CA GLU A 123 0.41 6.55 -1.27
C GLU A 123 0.31 7.03 -2.74
N LEU A 124 0.54 8.30 -3.02
CA LEU A 124 0.45 8.79 -4.41
C LEU A 124 1.57 8.23 -5.30
N HIS A 125 2.77 8.05 -4.74
CA HIS A 125 3.87 7.37 -5.43
C HIS A 125 3.55 5.88 -5.63
N GLY A 126 3.11 5.19 -4.57
CA GLY A 126 2.73 3.76 -4.63
C GLY A 126 1.65 3.47 -5.68
N ALA A 127 0.57 4.25 -5.67
CA ALA A 127 -0.52 4.15 -6.62
C ALA A 127 -0.06 4.39 -8.08
N TYR A 128 0.78 5.40 -8.32
CA TYR A 128 1.29 5.70 -9.66
C TYR A 128 2.30 4.66 -10.15
N ALA A 129 3.14 4.13 -9.26
CA ALA A 129 4.08 3.06 -9.58
C ALA A 129 3.38 1.75 -9.95
N ALA A 130 2.33 1.39 -9.20
CA ALA A 130 1.48 0.25 -9.54
C ALA A 130 0.72 0.46 -10.87
N TYR A 131 0.25 1.67 -11.18
CA TYR A 131 -0.37 2.00 -12.48
C TYR A 131 0.60 1.76 -13.64
N HIS A 132 1.85 2.26 -13.54
CA HIS A 132 2.91 2.04 -14.53
C HIS A 132 3.26 0.55 -14.69
N LEU A 133 3.35 -0.18 -13.57
CA LEU A 133 3.70 -1.61 -13.61
C LEU A 133 2.60 -2.48 -14.24
N GLN A 134 1.32 -2.19 -13.96
CA GLN A 134 0.20 -2.97 -14.50
C GLN A 134 -0.05 -2.68 -15.99
N ALA A 135 0.50 -1.58 -16.53
CA ALA A 135 0.29 -1.12 -17.90
C ALA A 135 -1.21 -1.08 -18.27
N ASP A 136 -2.04 -0.61 -17.34
CA ASP A 136 -3.50 -0.52 -17.53
C ASP A 136 -3.81 0.45 -18.68
N GLY A 137 -4.69 0.02 -19.60
CA GLY A 137 -5.09 0.81 -20.77
C GLY A 137 -6.07 1.95 -20.45
N CYS A 138 -6.50 2.10 -19.19
CA CYS A 138 -7.27 3.24 -18.72
C CYS A 138 -6.37 4.41 -18.27
N SER A 139 -6.95 5.57 -17.97
CA SER A 139 -6.18 6.71 -17.45
C SER A 139 -5.87 6.56 -15.96
N PHE A 140 -4.86 7.27 -15.44
CA PHE A 140 -4.47 7.18 -14.03
C PHE A 140 -5.62 7.53 -13.06
N SER A 141 -6.47 8.51 -13.39
CA SER A 141 -7.65 8.83 -12.58
C SER A 141 -8.70 7.71 -12.62
N GLN A 142 -8.87 7.04 -13.75
CA GLN A 142 -9.76 5.87 -13.87
C GLN A 142 -9.23 4.68 -13.06
N PHE A 143 -7.93 4.39 -13.16
CA PHE A 143 -7.24 3.36 -12.38
C PHE A 143 -7.46 3.57 -10.87
N CYS A 144 -7.15 4.77 -10.37
CA CYS A 144 -7.30 5.11 -8.95
C CYS A 144 -8.74 5.09 -8.44
N ARG A 145 -9.76 5.07 -9.33
CA ARG A 145 -11.19 5.12 -8.97
C ARG A 145 -11.96 3.81 -9.21
N ARG A 146 -11.29 2.79 -9.76
CA ARG A 146 -11.87 1.46 -10.01
C ARG A 146 -10.99 0.32 -9.52
N THR A 147 -9.70 0.40 -9.78
CA THR A 147 -8.86 -0.80 -9.80
C THR A 147 -8.39 -1.18 -8.40
N ASN A 148 -8.76 -2.38 -7.95
CA ASN A 148 -8.16 -3.02 -6.78
C ASN A 148 -7.08 -4.01 -7.22
N THR A 149 -5.83 -3.54 -7.28
CA THR A 149 -4.67 -4.31 -7.75
C THR A 149 -4.02 -5.18 -6.67
N ARG A 150 -4.60 -5.22 -5.45
CA ARG A 150 -4.26 -6.12 -4.34
C ARG A 150 -2.83 -6.00 -3.82
N THR A 151 -1.84 -6.49 -4.56
CA THR A 151 -0.42 -6.58 -4.18
C THR A 151 0.50 -5.64 -4.97
N ALA A 152 0.00 -4.96 -6.01
CA ALA A 152 0.85 -4.25 -6.98
C ALA A 152 1.79 -3.17 -6.38
N VAL A 153 1.45 -2.54 -5.24
CA VAL A 153 2.36 -1.63 -4.52
C VAL A 153 3.66 -2.33 -4.08
N PHE A 154 3.57 -3.60 -3.63
CA PHE A 154 4.75 -4.40 -3.29
C PHE A 154 5.48 -4.91 -4.52
N GLU A 155 4.77 -5.19 -5.62
CA GLU A 155 5.38 -5.59 -6.89
C GLU A 155 6.22 -4.44 -7.47
N ALA A 156 5.69 -3.21 -7.41
CA ALA A 156 6.39 -2.00 -7.82
C ALA A 156 7.60 -1.69 -6.93
N ALA A 157 7.45 -1.78 -5.61
CA ALA A 157 8.56 -1.59 -4.67
C ALA A 157 9.67 -2.66 -4.83
N LEU A 158 9.31 -3.92 -5.10
CA LEU A 158 10.27 -4.98 -5.44
C LEU A 158 10.93 -4.77 -6.81
N ALA A 159 10.25 -4.10 -7.75
CA ALA A 159 10.79 -3.68 -9.03
C ALA A 159 11.67 -2.41 -8.96
N GLY A 160 11.85 -1.82 -7.77
CA GLY A 160 12.69 -0.64 -7.55
C GLY A 160 11.95 0.70 -7.54
N MET A 161 10.62 0.70 -7.66
CA MET A 161 9.81 1.91 -7.63
C MET A 161 9.38 2.21 -6.18
N GLY A 162 10.09 3.13 -5.51
CA GLY A 162 9.76 3.52 -4.14
C GLY A 162 10.02 2.44 -3.08
N PRO A 163 9.45 2.61 -1.86
CA PRO A 163 8.67 3.78 -1.44
C PRO A 163 9.54 5.03 -1.22
N VAL A 164 8.89 6.18 -1.27
CA VAL A 164 9.41 7.52 -0.92
C VAL A 164 8.51 8.15 0.16
N PRO A 165 9.01 9.10 0.97
CA PRO A 165 8.17 9.77 1.96
C PRO A 165 7.12 10.68 1.29
N GLU A 166 5.99 10.85 1.97
CA GLU A 166 4.86 11.70 1.58
C GLU A 166 5.29 13.16 1.33
N THR A 167 6.37 13.63 1.96
CA THR A 167 6.93 14.96 1.69
C THR A 167 7.56 15.12 0.30
N GLU A 168 7.91 14.03 -0.39
CA GLU A 168 8.47 14.08 -1.75
C GLU A 168 7.39 13.99 -2.84
N VAL A 169 6.36 13.17 -2.64
CA VAL A 169 5.21 13.07 -3.55
C VAL A 169 3.91 13.15 -2.73
N PRO A 170 3.48 14.36 -2.31
CA PRO A 170 2.33 14.51 -1.43
C PRO A 170 1.01 14.11 -2.11
N MET A 171 0.14 13.44 -1.36
CA MET A 171 -1.24 13.17 -1.75
C MET A 171 -1.94 14.46 -2.17
N ARG A 172 -2.48 14.44 -3.40
CA ARG A 172 -3.22 15.55 -4.01
C ARG A 172 -4.41 15.01 -4.79
N GLN A 173 -5.26 15.91 -5.27
CA GLN A 173 -6.36 15.53 -6.14
C GLN A 173 -5.83 14.74 -7.35
N ILE A 174 -6.32 13.51 -7.54
CA ILE A 174 -5.96 12.67 -8.68
C ILE A 174 -6.61 13.22 -9.95
N THR A 175 -5.77 13.49 -10.94
CA THR A 175 -6.13 14.04 -12.24
C THR A 175 -5.28 13.35 -13.33
N ASP A 176 -5.77 13.34 -14.58
CA ASP A 176 -5.11 12.61 -15.67
C ASP A 176 -3.85 13.31 -16.24
N ASP A 177 -3.58 14.54 -15.82
CA ASP A 177 -2.30 15.25 -16.04
C ASP A 177 -1.25 14.93 -14.96
N PHE A 178 -1.57 14.10 -13.95
CA PHE A 178 -0.58 13.62 -12.99
C PHE A 178 0.44 12.72 -13.69
N MET A 179 1.70 13.16 -13.70
CA MET A 179 2.83 12.39 -14.18
C MET A 179 4.02 12.55 -13.22
N LEU A 180 4.73 11.46 -12.93
CA LEU A 180 6.07 11.51 -12.34
C LEU A 180 7.13 11.29 -13.45
N PRO A 181 8.24 12.06 -13.45
CA PRO A 181 9.42 11.71 -14.25
C PRO A 181 9.95 10.32 -13.86
N GLU A 182 10.53 9.60 -14.82
CA GLU A 182 11.06 8.25 -14.60
C GLU A 182 12.05 8.16 -13.42
N GLN A 183 12.92 9.17 -13.27
CA GLN A 183 13.86 9.27 -12.16
C GLN A 183 13.19 9.38 -10.78
N GLU A 184 12.01 9.99 -10.70
CA GLU A 184 11.23 10.11 -9.46
C GLU A 184 10.41 8.83 -9.21
N LEU A 185 9.93 8.18 -10.26
CA LEU A 185 9.25 6.88 -10.18
C LEU A 185 10.17 5.79 -9.59
N TYR A 186 11.43 5.74 -10.02
CA TYR A 186 12.45 4.81 -9.50
C TYR A 186 13.25 5.35 -8.30
N ARG A 187 12.86 6.50 -7.72
CA ARG A 187 13.48 6.95 -6.47
C ARG A 187 13.06 6.02 -5.33
N GLN A 188 14.00 5.70 -4.45
CA GLN A 188 13.78 4.90 -3.25
C GLN A 188 14.41 5.60 -2.03
N GLN A 189 13.66 5.74 -0.94
CA GLN A 189 14.24 6.05 0.38
C GLN A 189 14.49 4.78 1.20
N TYR A 190 13.67 3.76 0.98
CA TYR A 190 13.79 2.41 1.55
C TYR A 190 13.55 1.38 0.44
N LYS A 191 13.93 0.12 0.69
CA LYS A 191 13.58 -1.02 -0.17
C LYS A 191 12.70 -2.00 0.59
N VAL A 192 11.74 -2.61 -0.12
CA VAL A 192 11.15 -3.88 0.31
C VAL A 192 12.20 -4.96 0.08
N LEU A 193 12.68 -5.59 1.16
CA LEU A 193 13.67 -6.68 1.10
C LEU A 193 13.00 -8.02 0.77
N SER A 194 11.86 -8.26 1.41
CA SER A 194 11.04 -9.45 1.18
C SER A 194 9.60 -9.20 1.64
N VAL A 195 8.70 -10.04 1.15
CA VAL A 195 7.39 -10.26 1.75
C VAL A 195 7.31 -11.72 2.23
N GLY A 196 6.52 -11.97 3.26
CA GLY A 196 6.25 -13.32 3.76
C GLY A 196 4.75 -13.56 3.87
N THR A 197 4.30 -14.75 3.48
CA THR A 197 2.89 -15.15 3.58
C THR A 197 2.67 -16.24 4.63
N GLN A 198 1.49 -16.26 5.22
CA GLN A 198 1.10 -17.28 6.20
C GLN A 198 -0.44 -17.42 6.26
N PRO A 199 -0.99 -18.59 6.62
CA PRO A 199 -2.44 -18.76 6.77
C PRO A 199 -2.99 -17.94 7.94
N LEU A 200 -4.06 -17.16 7.70
CA LEU A 200 -4.75 -16.40 8.76
C LEU A 200 -5.40 -17.30 9.83
N ALA A 201 -5.65 -18.57 9.50
CA ALA A 201 -6.16 -19.57 10.43
C ALA A 201 -5.17 -19.93 11.57
N ASP A 202 -3.86 -19.68 11.40
CA ASP A 202 -2.88 -19.76 12.49
C ASP A 202 -2.78 -18.38 13.17
N ALA A 203 -3.75 -18.12 14.04
CA ALA A 203 -3.85 -16.85 14.75
C ALA A 203 -2.60 -16.55 15.59
N ASP A 204 -1.99 -17.55 16.22
CA ASP A 204 -0.79 -17.37 17.06
C ASP A 204 0.45 -17.06 16.21
N ALA A 205 0.60 -17.66 15.02
CA ALA A 205 1.64 -17.25 14.08
C ALA A 205 1.39 -15.83 13.56
N CYS A 206 0.14 -15.43 13.34
CA CYS A 206 -0.22 -14.06 12.93
C CYS A 206 0.11 -13.05 14.04
N LYS A 207 -0.26 -13.31 15.29
CA LYS A 207 0.11 -12.49 16.46
C LYS A 207 1.62 -12.33 16.62
N ARG A 208 2.37 -13.44 16.52
CA ARG A 208 3.86 -13.39 16.53
C ARG A 208 4.41 -12.56 15.38
N ARG A 209 3.83 -12.67 14.17
CA ARG A 209 4.25 -11.89 13.01
C ARG A 209 4.00 -10.40 13.22
N ILE A 210 2.82 -9.99 13.69
CA ILE A 210 2.50 -8.59 14.04
C ILE A 210 3.56 -8.02 15.01
N LEU A 211 3.94 -8.76 16.04
CA LEU A 211 5.00 -8.31 16.98
C LEU A 211 6.39 -8.19 16.34
N GLN A 212 6.66 -8.86 15.23
CA GLN A 212 7.95 -8.85 14.51
C GLN A 212 8.00 -7.89 13.32
N THR A 213 6.86 -7.62 12.66
CA THR A 213 6.78 -6.80 11.43
C THR A 213 5.86 -5.58 11.56
N GLY A 214 5.29 -5.33 12.74
CA GLY A 214 4.43 -4.19 13.05
C GLY A 214 2.96 -4.44 12.69
N GLY A 215 2.71 -5.06 11.54
CA GLY A 215 1.37 -5.44 11.10
C GLY A 215 1.33 -6.62 10.13
N LEU A 216 0.12 -6.85 9.60
CA LEU A 216 -0.21 -7.79 8.53
C LEU A 216 -1.23 -7.15 7.58
N MET A 217 -1.04 -7.25 6.27
CA MET A 217 -2.07 -6.81 5.30
C MET A 217 -3.05 -7.97 5.03
N ILE A 218 -4.34 -7.66 5.08
CA ILE A 218 -5.45 -8.56 4.80
C ILE A 218 -6.44 -7.93 3.83
N SER A 219 -7.13 -8.78 3.07
CA SER A 219 -8.33 -8.40 2.33
C SER A 219 -9.55 -9.05 2.96
N TYR A 220 -10.73 -8.44 2.89
CA TYR A 220 -11.96 -9.03 3.42
C TYR A 220 -13.18 -8.55 2.61
N TYR A 221 -14.35 -9.12 2.89
CA TYR A 221 -15.61 -8.66 2.32
C TYR A 221 -16.22 -7.58 3.21
N SER A 222 -16.00 -6.32 2.85
CA SER A 222 -16.61 -5.16 3.52
C SER A 222 -18.01 -4.91 2.98
N TYR A 223 -18.99 -4.90 3.88
CA TYR A 223 -20.37 -4.56 3.55
C TYR A 223 -21.07 -3.86 4.73
N GLY A 224 -21.60 -2.67 4.47
CA GLY A 224 -21.98 -1.69 5.49
C GLY A 224 -22.91 -2.17 6.60
N LEU A 225 -23.80 -3.11 6.30
CA LEU A 225 -24.79 -3.64 7.26
C LEU A 225 -24.19 -4.52 8.38
N TYR A 226 -22.89 -4.80 8.32
CA TYR A 226 -22.17 -5.62 9.32
C TYR A 226 -21.22 -4.80 10.21
N TYR A 227 -21.17 -3.48 10.01
CA TYR A 227 -20.52 -2.55 10.94
C TYR A 227 -21.43 -2.19 12.11
N ARG A 228 -20.88 -2.16 13.33
CA ARG A 228 -21.52 -1.57 14.51
C ARG A 228 -20.59 -0.53 15.14
N ASP A 229 -21.06 0.72 15.21
CA ASP A 229 -20.48 1.72 16.11
C ASP A 229 -20.92 1.45 17.55
N ARG A 230 -20.08 1.80 18.53
CA ARG A 230 -20.45 1.66 19.94
C ARG A 230 -21.58 2.63 20.30
N ALA A 231 -22.56 2.14 21.07
CA ALA A 231 -23.83 2.82 21.30
C ALA A 231 -23.73 4.13 22.11
N ASP A 232 -22.65 4.30 22.85
CA ASP A 232 -22.28 5.52 23.58
C ASP A 232 -21.41 6.48 22.75
N GLY A 233 -21.07 6.12 21.51
CA GLY A 233 -20.14 6.84 20.65
C GLY A 233 -18.67 6.77 21.10
N SER A 234 -18.32 5.90 22.07
CA SER A 234 -16.97 5.82 22.61
C SER A 234 -16.15 4.70 21.95
N GLY A 235 -14.90 5.01 21.60
CA GLY A 235 -13.99 4.05 20.98
C GLY A 235 -14.38 3.62 19.56
N ASP A 236 -13.78 2.52 19.11
CA ASP A 236 -13.84 2.09 17.70
C ASP A 236 -15.04 1.21 17.38
N SER A 237 -15.46 1.26 16.11
CA SER A 237 -16.47 0.38 15.53
C SER A 237 -16.01 -1.09 15.51
N SER A 238 -16.95 -2.00 15.24
CA SER A 238 -16.70 -3.42 15.03
C SER A 238 -17.28 -3.91 13.70
N TYR A 239 -16.77 -5.03 13.20
CA TYR A 239 -17.18 -5.68 11.97
C TYR A 239 -17.22 -7.21 12.10
N TYR A 240 -18.31 -7.83 11.64
CA TYR A 240 -18.38 -9.28 11.51
C TYR A 240 -19.41 -9.71 10.45
N PHE A 241 -18.92 -10.25 9.34
CA PHE A 241 -19.72 -10.90 8.30
C PHE A 241 -19.77 -12.42 8.56
N PRO A 242 -20.93 -13.02 8.91
CA PRO A 242 -21.01 -14.40 9.38
C PRO A 242 -21.01 -15.46 8.26
N TYR A 243 -20.89 -15.07 6.99
CA TYR A 243 -21.02 -15.99 5.86
C TYR A 243 -19.69 -16.24 5.18
N VAL A 244 -19.38 -17.52 4.93
CA VAL A 244 -18.23 -17.89 4.11
C VAL A 244 -18.44 -17.39 2.68
N THR A 245 -17.61 -16.46 2.25
CA THR A 245 -17.67 -15.85 0.92
C THR A 245 -16.37 -16.08 0.17
N LYS A 246 -16.47 -16.20 -1.16
CA LYS A 246 -15.29 -16.19 -2.03
C LYS A 246 -14.89 -14.78 -2.44
N ARG A 247 -15.75 -13.78 -2.25
CA ARG A 247 -15.61 -12.40 -2.75
C ARG A 247 -14.99 -11.50 -1.68
N LEU A 248 -14.02 -10.68 -2.08
CA LEU A 248 -13.31 -9.67 -1.28
C LEU A 248 -13.40 -8.33 -2.02
N ASN A 249 -13.38 -7.21 -1.31
CA ASN A 249 -13.51 -5.86 -1.90
C ASN A 249 -12.84 -4.73 -1.11
N HIS A 250 -12.33 -4.98 0.11
CA HIS A 250 -11.59 -3.97 0.87
C HIS A 250 -10.35 -4.58 1.52
N THR A 251 -9.32 -3.76 1.66
CA THR A 251 -7.98 -4.15 2.11
C THR A 251 -7.57 -3.25 3.27
N VAL A 252 -7.00 -3.83 4.32
CA VAL A 252 -6.60 -3.13 5.55
C VAL A 252 -5.35 -3.76 6.16
N GLU A 253 -4.74 -3.03 7.09
CA GLU A 253 -3.65 -3.52 7.92
C GLU A 253 -4.19 -4.00 9.28
N VAL A 254 -3.92 -5.24 9.67
CA VAL A 254 -4.05 -5.73 11.05
C VAL A 254 -2.82 -5.30 11.84
N VAL A 255 -3.02 -4.48 12.85
CA VAL A 255 -1.94 -3.92 13.70
C VAL A 255 -1.94 -4.49 15.12
N GLY A 256 -2.99 -5.21 15.48
CA GLY A 256 -3.17 -5.72 16.84
C GLY A 256 -4.35 -6.66 16.99
N TRP A 257 -4.66 -7.00 18.23
CA TRP A 257 -5.72 -7.94 18.56
C TRP A 257 -6.17 -7.83 20.02
N ASP A 258 -7.33 -8.43 20.32
CA ASP A 258 -7.81 -8.64 21.68
C ASP A 258 -8.64 -9.93 21.73
N ASP A 259 -8.10 -10.96 22.39
CA ASP A 259 -8.74 -12.26 22.63
C ASP A 259 -9.94 -12.19 23.58
N THR A 260 -10.18 -11.03 24.20
CA THR A 260 -11.29 -10.75 25.11
C THR A 260 -12.29 -9.73 24.57
N TYR A 261 -12.18 -9.35 23.28
CA TYR A 261 -13.12 -8.43 22.65
C TYR A 261 -14.52 -9.04 22.54
N GLY A 262 -15.47 -8.50 23.31
CA GLY A 262 -16.79 -9.10 23.55
C GLY A 262 -17.64 -9.29 22.29
N ALA A 263 -18.17 -10.50 22.11
CA ALA A 263 -19.00 -10.88 20.97
C ALA A 263 -20.31 -10.06 20.87
N GLU A 264 -20.79 -9.46 21.96
CA GLU A 264 -21.93 -8.54 21.96
C GLU A 264 -21.65 -7.19 21.28
N HIS A 265 -20.38 -6.84 21.02
CA HIS A 265 -20.02 -5.61 20.32
C HIS A 265 -20.28 -5.65 18.81
N PHE A 266 -20.69 -6.78 18.22
CA PHE A 266 -20.89 -6.96 16.77
C PHE A 266 -22.38 -6.99 16.34
N VAL A 267 -22.69 -6.55 15.11
CA VAL A 267 -24.07 -6.54 14.55
C VAL A 267 -24.73 -7.92 14.65
N LYS A 268 -24.02 -8.93 14.16
CA LYS A 268 -24.29 -10.35 14.39
C LYS A 268 -23.36 -10.80 15.51
N LYS A 269 -23.79 -11.71 16.38
CA LYS A 269 -22.94 -12.20 17.45
C LYS A 269 -22.06 -13.38 16.94
N PRO A 270 -20.72 -13.29 16.96
CA PRO A 270 -19.85 -14.46 16.76
C PRO A 270 -20.00 -15.46 17.92
N GLN A 271 -19.56 -16.69 17.75
CA GLN A 271 -19.70 -17.74 18.76
C GLN A 271 -18.81 -17.50 19.98
N LYS A 272 -17.65 -16.87 19.77
CA LYS A 272 -16.65 -16.54 20.79
C LYS A 272 -16.28 -15.05 20.75
N ASP A 273 -15.75 -14.59 21.86
CA ASP A 273 -15.03 -13.32 21.95
C ASP A 273 -13.69 -13.43 21.18
N GLY A 274 -13.17 -12.29 20.75
CA GLY A 274 -11.90 -12.22 20.03
C GLY A 274 -11.96 -11.44 18.72
N ALA A 275 -11.07 -10.47 18.56
CA ALA A 275 -11.03 -9.61 17.38
C ALA A 275 -9.61 -9.14 17.01
N TRP A 276 -9.40 -8.96 15.70
CA TRP A 276 -8.27 -8.24 15.13
C TRP A 276 -8.52 -6.73 15.18
N LEU A 277 -7.55 -5.96 15.66
CA LEU A 277 -7.53 -4.50 15.53
C LEU A 277 -6.95 -4.13 14.17
N VAL A 278 -7.71 -3.42 13.34
CA VAL A 278 -7.28 -3.03 11.99
C VAL A 278 -7.22 -1.51 11.81
N LYS A 279 -6.18 -1.04 11.11
CA LYS A 279 -6.02 0.32 10.62
C LYS A 279 -6.70 0.42 9.26
N ASN A 280 -7.58 1.41 9.10
CA ASN A 280 -8.29 1.67 7.85
C ASN A 280 -7.69 2.89 7.10
N SER A 281 -8.30 3.22 5.97
CA SER A 281 -7.93 4.31 5.06
C SER A 281 -9.11 5.25 4.77
N TRP A 282 -10.08 5.38 5.68
CA TRP A 282 -11.28 6.24 5.53
C TRP A 282 -11.25 7.45 6.47
N GLY A 283 -10.05 7.95 6.77
CA GLY A 283 -9.84 9.09 7.65
C GLY A 283 -10.06 8.77 9.14
N GLN A 284 -9.61 9.71 9.98
CA GLN A 284 -9.54 9.56 11.44
C GLN A 284 -10.90 9.47 12.13
N LYS A 285 -12.01 9.63 11.40
CA LYS A 285 -13.38 9.49 11.90
C LYS A 285 -14.10 8.23 11.37
N GLY A 286 -13.39 7.31 10.74
CA GLY A 286 -13.90 5.97 10.42
C GLY A 286 -15.15 5.94 9.54
N TYR A 287 -15.86 4.80 9.57
CA TYR A 287 -16.86 4.43 8.57
C TYR A 287 -18.13 5.32 8.54
N GLN A 288 -18.48 5.97 9.65
CA GLN A 288 -19.67 6.84 9.74
C GLN A 288 -19.43 8.15 10.52
N GLY A 289 -18.17 8.59 10.67
CA GLY A 289 -17.84 9.76 11.49
C GLY A 289 -17.62 9.45 12.99
N VAL A 290 -17.51 8.17 13.34
CA VAL A 290 -17.32 7.62 14.70
C VAL A 290 -16.04 6.77 14.75
N GLY A 291 -15.37 6.74 15.91
CA GLY A 291 -14.14 5.98 16.15
C GLY A 291 -12.86 6.75 15.77
N SER A 292 -11.73 6.05 15.77
CA SER A 292 -10.40 6.63 15.50
C SER A 292 -9.87 6.39 14.07
N GLY A 293 -10.72 5.88 13.17
CA GLY A 293 -10.31 5.34 11.87
C GLY A 293 -9.77 3.91 11.94
N PHE A 294 -9.59 3.37 13.14
CA PHE A 294 -9.42 1.93 13.39
C PHE A 294 -10.77 1.27 13.66
N TYR A 295 -10.84 -0.06 13.55
CA TYR A 295 -12.01 -0.84 13.97
C TYR A 295 -11.61 -2.30 14.28
N TRP A 296 -12.55 -3.06 14.83
CA TRP A 296 -12.34 -4.44 15.27
C TRP A 296 -13.02 -5.44 14.32
N ILE A 297 -12.27 -6.38 13.72
CA ILE A 297 -12.84 -7.48 12.93
C ILE A 297 -12.85 -8.75 13.77
N SER A 298 -14.02 -9.40 13.92
CA SER A 298 -14.09 -10.68 14.64
C SER A 298 -13.18 -11.73 14.01
N TYR A 299 -12.49 -12.52 14.82
CA TYR A 299 -11.70 -13.67 14.35
C TYR A 299 -12.54 -14.69 13.54
N GLU A 300 -13.85 -14.72 13.74
CA GLU A 300 -14.75 -15.66 13.07
C GLU A 300 -15.26 -15.18 11.70
N ASP A 301 -14.87 -13.98 11.24
CA ASP A 301 -15.38 -13.40 9.99
C ASP A 301 -15.27 -14.36 8.80
N GLY A 302 -16.41 -14.63 8.19
CA GLY A 302 -16.56 -15.65 7.17
C GLY A 302 -15.78 -15.34 5.89
N SER A 303 -15.45 -14.07 5.64
CA SER A 303 -14.60 -13.71 4.50
C SER A 303 -13.11 -13.98 4.76
N LEU A 304 -12.66 -13.96 6.03
CA LEU A 304 -11.26 -14.26 6.41
C LEU A 304 -10.91 -15.75 6.32
N GLN A 305 -11.89 -16.64 6.17
CA GLN A 305 -11.65 -18.07 6.10
C GLN A 305 -10.82 -18.48 4.87
N LYS A 306 -9.81 -19.32 5.12
CA LYS A 306 -8.88 -19.87 4.10
C LYS A 306 -8.04 -18.80 3.39
N GLN A 307 -7.93 -17.60 3.93
CA GLN A 307 -7.01 -16.59 3.42
C GLN A 307 -5.58 -16.77 3.91
N LEU A 308 -4.64 -16.38 3.06
CA LEU A 308 -3.28 -15.99 3.47
C LEU A 308 -3.27 -14.50 3.86
N VAL A 309 -2.31 -14.12 4.69
CA VAL A 309 -1.97 -12.73 5.01
C VAL A 309 -0.59 -12.38 4.45
N LEU A 310 -0.33 -11.08 4.26
CA LEU A 310 0.98 -10.56 3.84
C LEU A 310 1.68 -9.88 5.03
N SER A 311 2.97 -10.13 5.16
CA SER A 311 3.91 -9.38 6.00
C SER A 311 5.06 -8.85 5.14
N VAL A 312 5.68 -7.75 5.54
CA VAL A 312 6.80 -7.11 4.80
C VAL A 312 8.05 -7.01 5.67
N GLN A 313 9.22 -7.06 5.03
CA GLN A 313 10.49 -6.63 5.60
C GLN A 313 11.04 -5.45 4.81
N MET A 314 11.34 -4.34 5.50
CA MET A 314 11.95 -3.15 4.93
C MET A 314 13.47 -3.13 5.16
N SER A 315 14.21 -2.43 4.30
CA SER A 315 15.64 -2.16 4.48
C SER A 315 15.90 -1.20 5.66
N GLU A 316 17.17 -0.91 5.93
CA GLU A 316 17.50 0.38 6.57
C GLU A 316 17.34 1.52 5.56
N LYS A 317 17.31 2.77 6.04
CA LYS A 317 17.25 3.95 5.17
C LYS A 317 18.43 3.98 4.21
N LEU A 318 18.15 4.17 2.92
CA LEU A 318 19.18 4.24 1.89
C LEU A 318 19.99 5.54 2.05
N VAL A 319 21.31 5.40 2.19
CA VAL A 319 22.22 6.55 2.17
C VAL A 319 22.41 6.98 0.73
N GLN A 320 21.87 8.15 0.37
CA GLN A 320 22.21 8.79 -0.90
C GLN A 320 23.68 9.24 -0.86
N ILE A 321 24.58 8.44 -1.45
CA ILE A 321 25.95 8.87 -1.72
C ILE A 321 25.87 9.96 -2.79
N LYS A 322 25.87 11.21 -2.34
CA LYS A 322 26.05 12.36 -3.23
C LYS A 322 27.38 12.17 -3.95
N PRO A 323 27.45 12.21 -5.30
CA PRO A 323 28.72 12.20 -6.00
C PRO A 323 29.63 13.29 -5.41
N PRO A 324 30.94 13.04 -5.20
CA PRO A 324 31.83 14.10 -4.79
C PRO A 324 31.69 15.26 -5.78
N ALA A 325 31.44 16.46 -5.27
CA ALA A 325 31.32 17.63 -6.12
C ALA A 325 32.62 17.73 -6.93
N ALA A 326 32.51 17.71 -8.26
CA ALA A 326 33.66 17.90 -9.12
C ALA A 326 34.27 19.26 -8.79
N GLU A 327 35.44 19.26 -8.15
CA GLU A 327 36.14 20.47 -7.77
C GLU A 327 36.43 21.27 -9.03
N SER A 328 35.79 22.43 -9.17
CA SER A 328 35.97 23.34 -10.29
C SER A 328 37.30 24.08 -10.14
N SER A 329 38.40 23.35 -10.23
CA SER A 329 39.76 23.86 -10.05
C SER A 329 40.67 23.41 -11.19
N ARG A 330 40.49 24.05 -12.36
CA ARG A 330 41.51 24.33 -13.40
C ARG A 330 40.89 25.19 -14.51
N GLN A 331 40.79 26.49 -14.24
CA GLN A 331 40.86 27.49 -15.30
C GLN A 331 42.30 28.02 -15.31
N GLU A 332 43.11 27.51 -16.23
CA GLU A 332 44.31 28.20 -16.72
C GLU A 332 44.03 28.72 -18.13
N GLU A 333 44.66 29.85 -18.42
CA GLU A 333 44.36 30.81 -19.48
C GLU A 333 44.18 30.22 -20.89
N LYS A 334 43.10 30.63 -21.57
CA LYS A 334 43.19 31.14 -22.94
C LYS A 334 42.34 32.39 -23.12
N GLN A 335 42.97 33.43 -23.64
CA GLN A 335 42.33 34.68 -24.04
C GLN A 335 41.62 34.51 -25.39
N GLY A 336 40.49 35.21 -25.55
CA GLY A 336 39.94 35.66 -26.82
C GLY A 336 39.29 34.60 -27.73
N GLU A 337 37.96 34.59 -27.80
CA GLU A 337 37.24 34.98 -29.02
C GLU A 337 35.73 35.17 -28.74
N GLU A 338 35.05 35.82 -29.69
CA GLU A 338 33.78 36.56 -29.59
C GLU A 338 32.51 35.76 -29.20
N GLU A 339 31.48 36.48 -28.74
CA GLU A 339 30.13 35.96 -28.56
C GLU A 339 29.56 35.32 -29.84
N LYS A 340 29.14 34.05 -29.75
CA LYS A 340 28.09 33.50 -30.61
C LYS A 340 27.05 32.77 -29.77
N VAL A 341 25.82 33.28 -29.84
CA VAL A 341 24.62 32.55 -29.40
C VAL A 341 24.47 31.34 -30.31
N ASN A 342 24.76 30.15 -29.79
CA ASN A 342 24.53 28.90 -30.51
C ASN A 342 23.18 28.30 -30.10
N SER A 343 22.27 28.18 -31.05
CA SER A 343 20.97 27.54 -30.88
C SER A 343 21.10 26.05 -31.19
N ASP A 344 21.71 25.28 -30.28
CA ASP A 344 21.85 23.84 -30.45
C ASP A 344 20.48 23.14 -30.30
N PRO A 345 20.15 22.18 -31.18
CA PRO A 345 18.95 21.37 -31.02
C PRO A 345 19.06 20.50 -29.76
N PRO A 346 17.93 20.08 -29.16
CA PRO A 346 17.95 19.22 -27.97
C PRO A 346 18.66 17.89 -28.29
N PRO A 347 19.46 17.33 -27.36
CA PRO A 347 20.39 16.24 -27.64
C PRO A 347 19.69 15.03 -28.25
N THR A 348 20.40 14.33 -29.14
CA THR A 348 19.94 13.14 -29.85
C THR A 348 19.68 11.98 -28.90
N TRP A 349 19.02 10.93 -29.40
CA TRP A 349 18.68 9.77 -28.57
C TRP A 349 19.95 8.99 -28.16
N GLU A 350 20.99 8.96 -29.01
CA GLU A 350 22.30 8.38 -28.66
C GLU A 350 22.96 9.14 -27.48
N GLU A 351 22.97 10.47 -27.52
CA GLU A 351 23.63 11.31 -26.50
C GLU A 351 22.93 11.22 -25.13
N ARG A 352 21.60 11.08 -25.11
CA ARG A 352 20.84 10.83 -23.87
C ARG A 352 21.14 9.47 -23.26
N LYS A 353 21.39 8.46 -24.10
CA LYS A 353 21.70 7.10 -23.67
C LYS A 353 23.10 6.98 -23.05
N GLU A 354 24.09 7.69 -23.60
CA GLU A 354 25.40 7.86 -22.98
C GLU A 354 25.25 8.52 -21.59
N CYS A 355 24.53 9.65 -21.48
CA CYS A 355 24.32 10.32 -20.19
C CYS A 355 23.65 9.43 -19.13
N ALA A 356 22.67 8.60 -19.51
CA ALA A 356 22.02 7.67 -18.59
C ALA A 356 22.96 6.57 -18.07
N LEU A 357 23.89 6.08 -18.90
CA LEU A 357 24.91 5.11 -18.51
C LEU A 357 25.97 5.70 -17.56
N TRP A 358 26.34 6.96 -17.74
CA TRP A 358 27.31 7.66 -16.87
C TRP A 358 26.74 8.09 -15.51
N GLN A 359 25.41 8.11 -15.33
CA GLN A 359 24.76 8.48 -14.05
C GLN A 359 24.38 7.28 -13.17
N MET A 360 24.65 6.04 -13.61
CA MET A 360 24.50 4.87 -12.76
C MET A 360 25.64 4.83 -11.72
N PRO A 361 25.36 4.64 -10.41
CA PRO A 361 26.42 4.51 -9.42
C PRO A 361 27.27 3.26 -9.68
N VAL A 362 28.58 3.45 -9.77
CA VAL A 362 29.55 2.35 -9.86
C VAL A 362 29.58 1.61 -8.53
N ILE A 363 29.07 0.37 -8.52
CA ILE A 363 29.29 -0.55 -7.41
C ILE A 363 30.65 -1.22 -7.64
N GLU A 364 31.67 -0.79 -6.90
CA GLU A 364 32.96 -1.50 -6.86
C GLU A 364 32.87 -2.74 -5.94
N GLU A 365 33.11 -3.93 -6.49
CA GLU A 365 33.62 -5.08 -5.73
C GLU A 365 34.79 -5.76 -6.47
N ILE A 366 35.80 -6.18 -5.71
CA ILE A 366 37.20 -6.35 -6.13
C ILE A 366 37.87 -7.43 -5.23
N GLN A 367 38.68 -8.41 -5.68
CA GLN A 367 39.18 -8.73 -7.03
C GLN A 367 38.48 -9.99 -7.66
N PRO A 368 38.97 -11.26 -7.61
CA PRO A 368 38.93 -12.04 -8.86
C PRO A 368 38.45 -13.50 -8.79
N GLY A 369 37.71 -13.92 -9.83
CA GLY A 369 37.84 -15.29 -10.34
C GLY A 369 36.58 -16.16 -10.39
N ARG A 370 35.66 -15.84 -11.31
CA ARG A 370 35.04 -16.84 -12.19
C ARG A 370 34.47 -16.18 -13.45
N LYS A 371 35.20 -16.31 -14.56
CA LYS A 371 34.71 -15.93 -15.89
C LYS A 371 33.62 -16.94 -16.31
N HIS A 372 32.35 -16.54 -16.27
CA HIS A 372 31.22 -16.94 -17.14
C HIS A 372 29.85 -16.68 -16.47
N ALA A 373 29.36 -15.44 -16.55
CA ALA A 373 27.95 -15.09 -16.29
C ALA A 373 27.50 -13.76 -16.94
N VAL A 374 28.42 -12.97 -17.52
CA VAL A 374 28.12 -11.64 -18.10
C VAL A 374 27.38 -11.73 -19.45
N GLY A 375 27.29 -12.90 -20.07
CA GLY A 375 26.66 -13.10 -21.38
C GLY A 375 25.13 -12.98 -21.42
N ASP A 376 24.44 -13.34 -20.33
CA ASP A 376 22.96 -13.43 -20.35
C ASP A 376 22.21 -12.17 -19.89
N ARG A 377 22.83 -11.30 -19.07
CA ARG A 377 22.16 -10.05 -18.62
C ARG A 377 21.92 -9.05 -19.78
N LEU A 378 22.87 -8.91 -20.71
CA LEU A 378 22.72 -8.05 -21.89
C LEU A 378 21.75 -8.64 -22.95
N SER A 379 21.54 -9.96 -22.94
CA SER A 379 20.61 -10.68 -23.83
C SER A 379 19.15 -10.39 -23.47
N MET A 380 18.80 -10.39 -22.18
CA MET A 380 17.45 -10.01 -21.73
C MET A 380 17.14 -8.52 -21.93
N GLN A 381 18.09 -7.62 -21.66
CA GLN A 381 17.89 -6.18 -21.89
C GLN A 381 17.59 -5.86 -23.37
N ARG A 382 18.22 -6.56 -24.32
CA ARG A 382 17.91 -6.40 -25.77
C ARG A 382 16.54 -6.93 -26.17
N LYS A 383 15.95 -7.88 -25.44
CA LYS A 383 14.60 -8.40 -25.72
C LYS A 383 13.48 -7.48 -25.22
N LEU A 384 13.72 -6.70 -24.17
CA LEU A 384 12.77 -5.71 -23.67
C LEU A 384 12.75 -4.42 -24.52
N VAL A 385 13.88 -4.05 -25.12
CA VAL A 385 13.98 -2.86 -25.99
C VAL A 385 13.42 -3.11 -27.41
N ASN A 386 13.46 -4.34 -27.92
CA ASN A 386 13.01 -4.66 -29.29
C ASN A 386 11.53 -5.09 -29.40
N LEU A 387 10.68 -4.65 -28.46
CA LEU A 387 9.23 -4.93 -28.45
C LEU A 387 8.37 -3.67 -28.48
N PHE A 388 8.99 -2.50 -28.68
CA PHE A 388 8.37 -1.19 -28.93
C PHE A 388 9.12 -0.46 -30.04
#